data_AF-A0A8S4FYR0-F1
#
_entry.id   AF-A0A8S4FYR0-F1
#
_cell.length_a   1.000
_cell.length_b   1.000
_cell.length_c   1.000
_cell.angle_alpha   90.00
_cell.angle_beta   90.00
_cell.angle_gamma   90.00
#
_symmetry.space_group_name_H-M   'P 1'
#
loop_
_entity.id
_entity.type
_entity.pdbx_description
1 polymer ?
#
loop_
_entity_poly.entity_id
_entity_poly.type
_entity_poly.pdbx_seq_one_letter_code
_entity_poly.pdbx_strand_id
1 'polypeptide(L)'
;MTPINDAADDSPEAKYNHLHGKARVLIENTFGRLKNRWRCLNKDRTLHYAPEKCAKIITACAVLHNIAIDFMVPLLEQDDTDALIVETVPQEEVPNSSLRESSAEDLVRGRASRRTLVDRLNRLQR
;
A
#
# COMPACT_ATOMS: atom_id res chain seq x y z
N MET A 1 -3.97 -17.98 -8.33
CA MET A 1 -4.78 -19.05 -7.71
C MET A 1 -6.23 -18.65 -7.81
N THR A 2 -7.10 -19.60 -8.13
CA THR A 2 -8.51 -19.36 -8.45
C THR A 2 -9.36 -20.07 -7.41
N PRO A 3 -10.39 -19.41 -6.84
CA PRO A 3 -11.39 -20.09 -6.02
C PRO A 3 -12.08 -21.22 -6.79
N ILE A 4 -12.52 -22.26 -6.08
CA ILE A 4 -13.32 -23.35 -6.65
C ILE A 4 -14.80 -22.98 -6.51
N ASN A 5 -15.50 -22.85 -7.64
CA ASN A 5 -16.93 -22.54 -7.63
C ASN A 5 -17.75 -23.77 -7.19
N ASP A 6 -18.92 -23.54 -6.61
CA ASP A 6 -19.89 -24.58 -6.22
C ASP A 6 -19.31 -25.66 -5.28
N ALA A 7 -18.34 -25.28 -4.44
CA ALA A 7 -17.79 -26.17 -3.42
C ALA A 7 -18.88 -26.52 -2.39
N ALA A 8 -19.10 -27.82 -2.16
CA ALA A 8 -20.04 -28.28 -1.15
C ALA A 8 -19.58 -27.87 0.26
N ASP A 9 -20.52 -27.61 1.17
CA ASP A 9 -20.20 -27.29 2.56
C ASP A 9 -19.40 -28.44 3.22
N ASP A 10 -18.42 -28.08 4.05
CA ASP A 10 -17.47 -28.99 4.72
C ASP A 10 -16.58 -29.86 3.80
N SER A 11 -16.55 -29.55 2.49
CA SER A 11 -15.65 -30.20 1.55
C SER A 11 -14.19 -29.69 1.68
N PRO A 12 -13.19 -30.47 1.25
CA PRO A 12 -11.82 -30.00 1.10
C PRO A 12 -11.70 -28.73 0.24
N GLU A 13 -12.56 -28.59 -0.76
CA GLU A 13 -12.66 -27.44 -1.67
C GLU A 13 -13.16 -26.19 -0.94
N ALA A 14 -14.19 -26.32 -0.09
CA ALA A 14 -14.67 -25.22 0.76
C ALA A 14 -13.58 -24.77 1.75
N LYS A 15 -12.82 -25.73 2.33
CA LYS A 15 -11.68 -25.42 3.19
C LYS A 15 -10.57 -24.69 2.44
N TYR A 16 -10.26 -25.11 1.21
CA TYR A 16 -9.32 -24.39 0.33
C TYR A 16 -9.79 -22.96 0.09
N ASN A 17 -11.05 -22.76 -0.31
CA ASN A 17 -11.61 -21.43 -0.57
C ASN A 17 -11.53 -20.52 0.66
N HIS A 18 -11.84 -21.04 1.84
CA HIS A 18 -11.72 -20.29 3.09
C HIS A 18 -10.30 -19.84 3.38
N LEU A 19 -9.34 -20.75 3.29
CA LEU A 19 -7.92 -20.44 3.49
C LEU A 19 -7.40 -19.47 2.41
N HIS A 20 -7.82 -19.67 1.17
CA HIS A 20 -7.49 -18.79 0.06
C HIS A 20 -8.02 -17.38 0.28
N GLY A 21 -9.29 -17.23 0.69
CA GLY A 21 -9.91 -15.95 1.02
C GLY A 21 -9.16 -15.23 2.15
N LYS A 22 -8.82 -15.93 3.24
CA LYS A 22 -8.01 -15.36 4.33
C LYS A 22 -6.65 -14.86 3.84
N ALA A 23 -5.96 -15.63 3.00
CA ALA A 23 -4.68 -15.23 2.43
C ALA A 23 -4.82 -13.99 1.54
N ARG A 24 -5.90 -13.91 0.74
CA ARG A 24 -6.19 -12.72 -0.09
C ARG A 24 -6.39 -11.47 0.75
N VAL A 25 -7.21 -11.54 1.79
CA VAL A 25 -7.45 -10.40 2.71
C VAL A 25 -6.13 -9.90 3.31
N LEU A 26 -5.26 -10.81 3.75
CA LEU A 26 -3.96 -10.43 4.28
C LEU A 26 -3.06 -9.75 3.25
N ILE A 27 -3.01 -10.27 2.02
CA ILE A 27 -2.21 -9.70 0.93
C ILE A 27 -2.75 -8.33 0.50
N GLU A 28 -4.08 -8.20 0.34
CA GLU A 28 -4.74 -6.96 -0.03
C GLU A 28 -4.49 -5.86 1.03
N ASN A 29 -4.63 -6.20 2.31
CA ASN A 29 -4.27 -5.31 3.43
C ASN A 29 -2.78 -4.94 3.40
N THR A 30 -1.90 -5.89 3.12
CA THR A 30 -0.45 -5.64 3.03
C THR A 30 -0.13 -4.66 1.90
N PHE A 31 -0.73 -4.84 0.72
CA PHE A 31 -0.56 -3.93 -0.40
C PHE A 31 -1.13 -2.54 -0.13
N GLY A 32 -2.26 -2.44 0.56
CA GLY A 32 -2.79 -1.17 1.05
C GLY A 32 -1.76 -0.45 1.93
N ARG A 33 -1.28 -1.09 2.99
CA ARG A 33 -0.29 -0.49 3.91
C ARG A 33 1.01 -0.10 3.20
N LEU A 34 1.45 -0.88 2.22
CA LEU A 34 2.68 -0.58 1.46
C LEU A 34 2.49 0.65 0.55
N LYS A 35 1.36 0.73 -0.17
CA LYS A 35 1.02 1.88 -1.01
C LYS A 35 0.82 3.16 -0.19
N ASN A 36 0.20 3.06 0.98
CA ASN A 36 -0.04 4.19 1.88
C ASN A 36 1.28 4.76 2.42
N ARG A 37 2.23 3.90 2.79
CA ARG A 37 3.55 4.35 3.26
C ARG A 37 4.40 4.90 2.12
N TRP A 38 4.36 4.27 0.94
CA TRP A 38 5.25 4.57 -0.17
C TRP A 38 4.46 5.06 -1.39
N ARG A 39 4.25 6.38 -1.47
CA ARG A 39 3.47 7.01 -2.56
C ARG A 39 3.94 6.69 -3.97
N CYS A 40 5.21 6.29 -4.16
CA CYS A 40 5.73 5.84 -5.46
C CYS A 40 5.12 4.52 -5.96
N LEU A 41 4.36 3.81 -5.11
CA LEU A 41 3.61 2.62 -5.47
C LEU A 41 2.11 2.89 -5.67
N ASN A 42 1.63 4.12 -5.40
CA ASN A 42 0.21 4.45 -5.58
C ASN A 42 -0.13 4.58 -7.07
N LYS A 43 -1.38 4.30 -7.43
CA LYS A 43 -1.92 4.31 -8.80
C LYS A 43 -1.71 5.67 -9.47
N ASP A 44 -1.94 6.77 -8.75
CA ASP A 44 -1.74 8.13 -9.26
C ASP A 44 -0.27 8.46 -9.56
N ARG A 45 0.65 7.65 -9.06
CA ARG A 45 2.10 7.78 -9.25
C ARG A 45 2.68 6.46 -9.74
N THR A 46 2.03 5.89 -10.76
CA THR A 46 2.44 4.64 -11.40
C THR A 46 3.92 4.68 -11.78
N LEU A 47 4.61 3.56 -11.57
CA LEU A 47 6.02 3.43 -11.92
C LEU A 47 6.19 3.38 -13.45
N HIS A 48 6.68 4.46 -14.04
CA HIS A 48 7.02 4.55 -15.47
C HIS A 48 8.41 3.94 -15.76
N TYR A 49 8.63 2.70 -15.30
CA TYR A 49 9.89 1.97 -15.51
C TYR A 49 9.62 0.58 -16.10
N ALA A 50 10.66 -0.02 -16.68
CA ALA A 50 10.61 -1.42 -17.10
C ALA A 50 10.29 -2.34 -15.90
N PRO A 51 9.59 -3.48 -16.11
CA PRO A 51 9.15 -4.38 -15.04
C PRO A 51 10.27 -4.78 -14.06
N GLU A 52 11.48 -4.99 -14.55
CA GLU A 52 12.65 -5.38 -13.76
C GLU A 52 13.04 -4.27 -12.76
N LYS A 53 12.91 -3.00 -13.16
CA LYS A 53 13.18 -1.86 -12.30
C LYS A 53 12.02 -1.62 -11.33
N CYS A 54 10.78 -1.81 -11.77
CA CYS A 54 9.62 -1.78 -10.88
C CYS A 54 9.73 -2.82 -9.77
N ALA A 55 10.14 -4.05 -10.09
CA ALA A 55 10.37 -5.11 -9.11
C ALA A 55 11.41 -4.68 -8.05
N LYS A 56 12.55 -4.11 -8.47
CA LYS A 56 13.58 -3.59 -7.53
C LYS A 56 13.03 -2.51 -6.60
N ILE A 57 12.22 -1.58 -7.12
CA ILE A 57 11.61 -0.51 -6.31
C ILE A 57 10.64 -1.10 -5.29
N ILE A 58 9.78 -2.03 -5.71
CA ILE A 58 8.81 -2.71 -4.83
C ILE A 58 9.56 -3.49 -3.73
N THR A 59 10.61 -4.24 -4.07
CA THR A 59 11.43 -4.96 -3.10
C THR A 59 12.07 -4.01 -2.09
N ALA A 60 12.65 -2.90 -2.54
CA ALA A 60 13.23 -1.89 -1.64
C ALA A 60 12.17 -1.31 -0.69
N CYS A 61 10.97 -1.01 -1.19
CA CYS A 61 9.85 -0.54 -0.36
C CYS A 61 9.42 -1.58 0.68
N ALA A 62 9.39 -2.87 0.34
CA ALA A 62 9.07 -3.95 1.28
C ALA A 62 10.13 -4.09 2.38
N VAL A 63 11.42 -4.07 2.01
CA VAL A 63 12.53 -4.10 2.98
C VAL A 63 12.44 -2.90 3.92
N LEU A 64 12.28 -1.69 3.38
CA LEU A 64 12.14 -0.48 4.20
C LEU A 64 10.88 -0.48 5.08
N HIS A 65 9.80 -1.12 4.63
CA HIS A 65 8.58 -1.28 5.41
C HIS A 65 8.81 -2.17 6.63
N ASN A 66 9.51 -3.30 6.47
CA ASN A 66 9.86 -4.18 7.58
C ASN A 66 10.74 -3.45 8.60
N ILE A 67 11.76 -2.74 8.12
CA ILE A 67 12.61 -1.89 8.97
C ILE A 67 11.74 -0.86 9.71
N ALA A 68 10.79 -0.20 9.03
CA ALA A 68 9.88 0.74 9.67
C ALA A 68 9.01 0.10 10.77
N ILE A 69 8.57 -1.16 10.59
CA ILE A 69 7.85 -1.91 11.63
C ILE A 69 8.75 -2.17 12.83
N ASP A 70 9.97 -2.68 12.61
CA ASP A 70 10.93 -3.01 13.67
C ASP A 70 11.26 -1.77 14.51
N PHE A 71 11.31 -0.60 13.87
CA PHE A 71 11.54 0.67 14.51
C PHE A 71 10.27 1.38 15.00
N MET A 72 9.11 0.73 14.96
CA MET A 72 7.82 1.29 15.36
C MET A 72 7.53 2.66 14.75
N VAL A 73 7.93 2.86 13.48
CA VAL A 73 7.59 4.07 12.74
C VAL A 73 6.10 3.99 12.41
N PRO A 74 5.26 4.90 12.90
CA PRO A 74 3.82 4.83 12.69
C PRO A 74 3.49 4.78 11.19
N LEU A 75 2.44 4.05 10.85
CA LEU A 75 1.84 4.15 9.53
C LEU A 75 1.04 5.45 9.52
N LEU A 76 1.21 6.25 8.48
CA LEU A 76 0.38 7.44 8.30
C LEU A 76 -1.03 6.96 7.94
N GLU A 77 -2.02 7.34 8.74
CA GLU A 77 -3.42 7.15 8.40
C GLU A 77 -3.72 7.96 7.13
N GLN A 78 -4.39 7.35 6.16
CA GLN A 78 -4.93 8.08 5.01
C GLN A 78 -6.37 8.45 5.34
N ASP A 79 -6.78 9.67 4.97
CA ASP A 79 -8.19 9.95 4.75
C ASP A 79 -8.66 9.03 3.62
N ASP A 80 -9.66 8.19 3.86
CA ASP A 80 -10.20 7.08 3.03
C ASP A 80 -10.73 7.52 1.64
N THR A 81 -9.92 8.21 0.85
CA THR A 81 -10.35 8.76 -0.46
C THR A 81 -10.16 7.74 -1.59
N ASP A 82 -9.29 6.75 -1.40
CA ASP A 82 -8.98 5.71 -2.41
C ASP A 82 -9.81 4.42 -2.26
N ALA A 83 -10.72 4.35 -1.28
CA ALA A 83 -11.56 3.17 -1.02
C ALA A 83 -12.83 3.07 -1.90
N LEU A 84 -13.16 4.11 -2.69
CA LEU A 84 -14.31 4.11 -3.58
C LEU A 84 -13.89 3.92 -5.04
N ILE A 85 -13.58 2.68 -5.42
CA ILE A 85 -13.76 2.25 -6.81
C ILE A 85 -15.12 1.56 -6.88
N VAL A 86 -16.20 2.35 -6.84
CA VAL A 86 -17.45 1.94 -7.47
C VAL A 86 -17.29 2.35 -8.93
N GLU A 87 -17.18 1.37 -9.83
CA GLU A 87 -17.31 1.67 -11.26
C GLU A 87 -18.62 2.41 -11.48
N THR A 88 -18.56 3.51 -12.25
CA THR A 88 -19.64 4.43 -12.67
C THR A 88 -19.91 5.67 -11.79
N VAL A 89 -19.11 6.74 -11.98
CA VAL A 89 -19.59 8.13 -11.81
C VAL A 89 -18.95 9.01 -12.90
N PRO A 90 -19.70 9.84 -13.65
CA PRO A 90 -19.15 10.81 -14.60
C PRO A 90 -18.25 11.83 -13.91
N GLN A 91 -17.13 12.20 -14.54
CA GLN A 91 -16.17 13.15 -14.00
C GLN A 91 -16.78 14.54 -13.81
N GLU A 92 -17.07 14.95 -12.58
CA GLU A 92 -17.09 16.36 -12.22
C GLU A 92 -15.66 16.79 -11.84
N GLU A 93 -15.15 17.82 -12.53
CA GLU A 93 -13.80 18.34 -12.34
C GLU A 93 -13.66 19.00 -10.96
N VAL A 94 -13.04 18.27 -10.02
CA VAL A 94 -12.61 18.83 -8.74
C VAL A 94 -11.56 19.94 -8.98
N PRO A 95 -11.68 21.12 -8.34
CA PRO A 95 -10.75 22.23 -8.57
C PRO A 95 -9.28 21.84 -8.31
N ASN A 96 -8.42 22.08 -9.29
CA ASN A 96 -7.00 21.67 -9.30
C ASN A 96 -6.16 22.25 -8.12
N SER A 97 -6.65 23.28 -7.42
CA SER A 97 -5.97 23.90 -6.27
C SER A 97 -6.00 23.02 -5.01
N SER A 98 -7.13 22.40 -4.69
CA SER A 98 -7.29 21.58 -3.48
C SER A 98 -6.48 20.28 -3.54
N LEU A 99 -6.39 19.68 -4.73
CA LEU A 99 -5.55 18.49 -4.97
C LEU A 99 -4.05 18.78 -4.79
N ARG A 100 -3.60 19.99 -5.13
CA ARG A 100 -2.19 20.40 -4.98
C ARG A 100 -1.79 20.63 -3.53
N GLU A 101 -2.68 21.22 -2.72
CA GLU A 101 -2.44 21.46 -1.29
C GLU A 101 -2.36 20.14 -0.51
N SER A 102 -3.32 19.23 -0.71
CA SER A 102 -3.31 17.88 -0.11
C SER A 102 -2.03 17.10 -0.47
N SER A 103 -1.61 17.16 -1.74
CA SER A 103 -0.38 16.52 -2.21
C SER A 103 0.88 17.08 -1.54
N ALA A 104 0.93 18.39 -1.25
CA ALA A 104 2.05 19.03 -0.58
C ALA A 104 2.16 18.61 0.89
N GLU A 105 1.04 18.54 1.62
CA GLU A 105 1.02 18.08 3.01
C GLU A 105 1.47 16.63 3.14
N ASP A 106 0.97 15.75 2.28
CA ASP A 106 1.41 14.36 2.19
C ASP A 106 2.92 14.23 1.94
N LEU A 107 3.48 15.09 1.10
CA LEU A 107 4.93 15.12 0.84
C LEU A 107 5.71 15.50 2.09
N VAL A 108 5.20 16.46 2.88
CA VAL A 108 5.79 16.85 4.17
C VAL A 108 5.73 15.68 5.16
N ARG A 109 4.58 15.02 5.28
CA ARG A 109 4.39 13.84 6.15
C ARG A 109 5.33 12.69 5.77
N GLY A 110 5.46 12.41 4.47
CA GLY A 110 6.39 11.38 3.96
C GLY A 110 7.85 11.70 4.27
N ARG A 111 8.26 12.97 4.14
CA ARG A 111 9.62 13.42 4.49
C ARG A 111 9.91 13.28 5.99
N ALA A 112 8.93 13.61 6.84
CA ALA A 112 9.05 13.44 8.30
C ALA A 112 9.24 11.95 8.67
N SER A 113 8.41 11.07 8.11
CA SER A 113 8.53 9.62 8.33
C SER A 113 9.89 9.06 7.90
N ARG A 114 10.38 9.49 6.74
CA ARG A 114 11.72 9.14 6.26
C ARG A 114 12.81 9.63 7.21
N ARG A 115 12.70 10.84 7.74
CA ARG A 115 13.68 11.41 8.68
C ARG A 115 13.76 10.59 9.96
N THR A 116 12.61 10.21 10.53
CA THR A 116 12.55 9.32 11.70
C THR A 116 13.27 8.00 11.44
N LEU A 117 13.08 7.39 10.26
CA LEU A 117 13.74 6.15 9.90
C LEU A 117 15.27 6.31 9.82
N VAL A 118 15.74 7.38 9.15
CA VAL A 118 17.16 7.71 9.03
C VAL A 118 17.79 7.93 10.40
N ASP A 119 17.14 8.69 11.28
CA ASP A 119 17.65 8.98 12.62
C ASP A 119 17.76 7.72 13.48
N ARG A 120 16.81 6.78 13.36
CA ARG A 120 16.84 5.51 14.09
C ARG A 120 17.91 4.56 13.57
N LEU A 121 18.09 4.46 12.25
CA LEU A 121 19.16 3.65 11.64
C LEU A 121 20.55 4.14 12.06
N ASN A 122 20.77 5.45 12.04
CA ASN A 122 22.04 6.05 12.47
C ASN A 122 22.38 5.78 13.93
N ARG A 123 21.36 5.60 14.80
CA ARG A 123 21.56 5.30 16.23
C ARG A 123 21.95 3.84 16.48
N LEU A 124 21.65 2.90 15.57
CA LEU A 124 22.05 1.49 15.70
C LEU A 124 23.48 1.21 15.22
N GLN A 125 24.08 2.11 14.44
CA GLN A 125 25.44 1.95 13.90
C GLN A 125 26.53 2.53 14.81
N ARG A 126 26.19 2.94 16.04
CA ARG A 126 27.14 3.38 17.08
C ARG A 126 27.14 2.36 18.21
#